data_AF-A0A6P6UBE3-F1
#
_entry.id   AF-A0A6P6UBE3-F1
#
_cell.length_a   1.000
_cell.length_b   1.000
_cell.length_c   1.000
_cell.angle_alpha   90.00
_cell.angle_beta   90.00
_cell.angle_gamma   90.00
#
_symmetry.space_group_name_H-M   'P 1'
#
loop_
_entity.id
_entity.type
_entity.pdbx_description
1 polymer ?
#
loop_
_entity_poly.entity_id
_entity_poly.type
_entity_poly.pdbx_seq_one_letter_code
_entity_poly.pdbx_strand_id
1 'polypeptide(L)'
;MPNLPRELITDILTRLPVKSLLRFRLRPPYSASDVSNSCNGLILVLAKIPFIWNPFTRKYRELPATPVEQPVDFEVGSAYVTHGFAYDAVNDDYRVVRVEEFRGFDSEWIRSEAKLYSSKSDKWRKIQNFPYQLPYKRAWGAHLNGVLHTGVRTGDLGYFDSSIWAFDVRTEQHYTLPKPDFTGTDLEFTVEVLGGCLCLVRPRKRYRTDVWIMKEYGVKESWTKLLTIAPPLVERYITIGPLAYSRNGEEVLLNHDDKQLIWYDLRRKTVRNVSVDGLPFVFYAEVCVASLIQPDVSGEGDETEELRQQEKSRVKKRLRKCGSMTS
;
A
#
# COMPACT_ATOMS: atom_id res chain seq x y z
N MET A 1 -17.63 -14.04 18.61
CA MET A 1 -16.41 -13.47 19.24
C MET A 1 -16.73 -12.06 19.70
N PRO A 2 -16.28 -11.59 20.87
CA PRO A 2 -16.53 -10.23 21.31
C PRO A 2 -15.76 -9.26 20.40
N ASN A 3 -16.46 -8.28 19.82
CA ASN A 3 -15.86 -7.22 19.02
C ASN A 3 -15.02 -6.31 19.91
N LEU A 4 -13.70 -6.48 19.87
CA LEU A 4 -12.77 -5.49 20.42
C LEU A 4 -12.88 -4.18 19.62
N PRO A 5 -12.88 -3.01 20.27
CA PRO A 5 -12.85 -1.73 19.57
C PRO A 5 -11.64 -1.65 18.64
N ARG A 6 -11.84 -1.10 17.43
CA ARG A 6 -10.79 -1.00 16.39
C ARG A 6 -9.53 -0.30 16.91
N GLU A 7 -9.69 0.70 17.76
CA GLU A 7 -8.61 1.43 18.43
C GLU A 7 -7.76 0.53 19.34
N LEU A 8 -8.41 -0.39 20.06
CA LEU A 8 -7.74 -1.35 20.94
C LEU A 8 -6.98 -2.41 20.14
N ILE A 9 -7.55 -2.85 19.00
CA ILE A 9 -6.85 -3.76 18.08
C ILE A 9 -5.63 -3.06 17.50
N THR A 10 -5.76 -1.81 17.05
CA THR A 10 -4.64 -1.02 16.55
C THR A 10 -3.56 -0.83 17.63
N ASP A 11 -3.93 -0.48 18.87
CA ASP A 11 -3.00 -0.33 19.99
C ASP A 11 -2.32 -1.65 20.40
N ILE A 12 -3.02 -2.79 20.31
CA ILE A 12 -2.42 -4.11 20.53
C ILE A 12 -1.43 -4.44 19.41
N LEU A 13 -1.81 -4.25 18.15
CA LEU A 13 -0.99 -4.57 16.98
C LEU A 13 0.26 -3.67 16.89
N THR A 14 0.17 -2.39 17.25
CA THR A 14 1.33 -1.47 17.29
C THR A 14 2.34 -1.84 18.37
N ARG A 15 1.92 -2.57 19.41
CA ARG A 15 2.78 -3.05 20.51
C ARG A 15 3.33 -4.45 20.29
N LEU A 16 2.90 -5.16 19.25
CA LEU A 16 3.47 -6.47 18.92
C LEU A 16 4.88 -6.29 18.36
N PRO A 17 5.92 -6.82 19.04
CA PRO A 17 7.28 -6.69 18.54
C PRO A 17 7.48 -7.52 17.28
N VAL A 18 8.39 -7.07 16.41
CA VAL A 18 9.00 -7.94 15.39
C VAL A 18 9.74 -9.06 16.14
N LYS A 19 9.12 -10.24 16.23
CA LYS A 19 9.67 -11.40 16.99
C LYS A 19 10.60 -12.28 16.17
N SER A 20 10.54 -12.20 14.84
CA SER A 20 11.30 -13.07 13.94
C SER A 20 11.31 -12.52 12.53
N LEU A 21 12.47 -12.55 11.87
CA LEU A 21 12.57 -12.34 10.43
C LEU A 21 12.24 -13.64 9.71
N LEU A 22 11.16 -13.66 8.94
CA LEU A 22 10.75 -14.83 8.16
C LEU A 22 11.08 -14.60 6.70
N ARG A 23 11.88 -15.49 6.12
CA ARG A 23 12.18 -15.48 4.69
C ARG A 23 11.17 -16.36 3.96
N PHE A 24 10.29 -15.72 3.19
CA PHE A 24 9.43 -16.42 2.25
C PHE A 24 10.12 -16.42 0.89
N ARG A 25 10.35 -17.60 0.32
CA ARG A 25 10.59 -17.68 -1.13
C ARG A 25 9.24 -17.69 -1.79
N LEU A 26 8.85 -16.56 -2.37
CA LEU A 26 7.90 -16.58 -3.47
C LEU A 26 8.49 -17.56 -4.51
N ARG A 27 7.75 -18.62 -4.82
CA ARG A 27 8.02 -19.47 -5.99
C ARG A 27 6.90 -19.26 -7.02
N PRO A 28 6.67 -18.05 -7.56
CA PRO A 28 5.63 -17.86 -8.55
C PRO A 28 6.19 -18.20 -9.94
N PRO A 29 5.34 -18.43 -10.95
CA PRO A 29 5.76 -18.46 -12.34
C PRO A 29 6.12 -17.05 -12.91
N TYR A 30 6.27 -16.02 -12.06
CA TYR A 30 6.42 -14.62 -12.47
C TYR A 30 7.62 -13.93 -11.79
N SER A 31 8.28 -13.04 -12.54
CA SER A 31 9.24 -12.07 -11.99
C SER A 31 8.45 -10.93 -11.35
N ALA A 32 8.44 -10.85 -10.02
CA ALA A 32 7.92 -9.67 -9.33
C ALA A 32 8.78 -8.46 -9.68
N SER A 33 8.15 -7.36 -10.08
CA SER A 33 8.84 -6.11 -10.43
C SER A 33 8.89 -5.15 -9.26
N ASP A 34 7.85 -5.11 -8.42
CA ASP A 34 7.78 -4.23 -7.26
C ASP A 34 6.68 -4.66 -6.26
N VAL A 35 6.61 -4.01 -5.11
CA VAL A 35 5.48 -4.06 -4.17
C VAL A 35 4.86 -2.67 -4.08
N SER A 36 3.53 -2.60 -4.07
CA SER A 36 2.80 -1.34 -3.90
C SER A 36 2.79 -0.92 -2.43
N ASN A 37 2.08 -1.68 -1.59
CA ASN A 37 2.06 -1.55 -0.13
C ASN A 37 1.43 -2.79 0.52
N SER A 38 1.43 -2.81 1.85
CA SER A 38 0.71 -3.79 2.65
C SER A 38 -0.56 -3.22 3.28
N CYS A 39 -1.51 -4.10 3.58
CA CYS A 39 -2.75 -3.79 4.28
C CYS A 39 -3.24 -5.03 5.04
N ASN A 40 -3.45 -4.93 6.35
CA ASN A 40 -3.93 -6.02 7.22
C ASN A 40 -3.13 -7.35 7.10
N GLY A 41 -1.84 -7.26 6.78
CA GLY A 41 -0.98 -8.44 6.57
C GLY A 41 -1.08 -9.08 5.19
N LEU A 42 -1.88 -8.51 4.30
CA LEU A 42 -1.84 -8.79 2.86
C LEU A 42 -0.91 -7.79 2.17
N ILE A 43 -0.32 -8.19 1.06
CA ILE A 43 0.60 -7.38 0.26
C ILE A 43 0.10 -7.35 -1.18
N LEU A 44 0.03 -6.16 -1.79
CA LEU A 44 -0.17 -6.06 -3.24
C LEU A 44 1.18 -6.14 -3.94
N VAL A 45 1.42 -7.23 -4.66
CA VAL A 45 2.63 -7.46 -5.44
C VAL A 45 2.39 -7.06 -6.88
N LEU A 46 3.28 -6.22 -7.42
CA LEU A 46 3.26 -5.77 -8.80
C LEU A 46 4.12 -6.72 -9.64
N ALA A 47 3.46 -7.38 -10.58
CA ALA A 47 4.06 -8.24 -11.58
C ALA A 47 3.32 -8.02 -12.90
N LYS A 48 3.61 -8.83 -13.93
CA LYS A 48 2.86 -8.79 -15.20
C LYS A 48 1.34 -8.86 -14.97
N ILE A 49 0.92 -9.70 -14.02
CA ILE A 49 -0.44 -9.75 -13.48
C ILE A 49 -0.29 -9.43 -11.98
N PRO A 50 -0.78 -8.27 -11.50
CA PRO A 50 -0.74 -7.95 -10.08
C PRO A 50 -1.53 -8.97 -9.26
N PHE A 51 -1.09 -9.23 -8.03
CA PHE A 51 -1.76 -10.17 -7.14
C PHE A 51 -1.69 -9.73 -5.68
N ILE A 52 -2.73 -10.07 -4.92
CA ILE A 52 -2.77 -9.91 -3.46
C ILE A 52 -2.20 -11.18 -2.83
N TRP A 53 -1.22 -11.02 -1.95
CA TRP A 53 -0.51 -12.14 -1.34
C TRP A 53 -0.54 -12.05 0.18
N ASN A 54 -0.82 -13.18 0.83
CA ASN A 54 -0.54 -13.36 2.25
C ASN A 54 0.77 -14.15 2.39
N PRO A 55 1.87 -13.54 2.87
CA PRO A 55 3.14 -14.22 3.05
C PRO A 55 3.08 -15.34 4.10
N PHE A 56 2.29 -15.18 5.16
CA PHE A 56 2.21 -16.11 6.28
C PHE A 56 1.42 -17.38 5.96
N THR A 57 0.35 -17.27 5.16
CA THR A 57 -0.40 -18.44 4.65
C THR A 57 0.13 -18.96 3.32
N ARG A 58 0.99 -18.17 2.64
CA ARG A 58 1.52 -18.43 1.30
C ARG A 58 0.45 -18.54 0.21
N LYS A 59 -0.76 -18.06 0.48
CA LYS A 59 -1.87 -17.98 -0.47
C LYS A 59 -1.83 -16.63 -1.19
N TYR A 60 -2.22 -16.62 -2.46
CA TYR A 60 -2.31 -15.41 -3.26
C TYR A 60 -3.55 -15.45 -4.14
N ARG A 61 -3.96 -14.27 -4.62
CA ARG A 61 -5.04 -14.07 -5.59
C ARG A 61 -4.59 -13.10 -6.66
N GLU A 62 -4.62 -13.56 -7.90
CA GLU A 62 -4.37 -12.70 -9.06
C GLU A 62 -5.54 -11.74 -9.27
N LEU A 63 -5.21 -10.51 -9.65
CA LEU A 63 -6.22 -9.55 -10.06
C LEU A 63 -6.63 -9.83 -11.51
N PRO A 64 -7.90 -9.61 -11.88
CA PRO A 64 -8.33 -9.69 -13.26
C PRO A 64 -7.47 -8.79 -14.15
N ALA A 65 -7.16 -9.24 -15.36
CA ALA A 65 -6.41 -8.45 -16.32
C ALA A 65 -7.14 -7.15 -16.63
N THR A 66 -6.42 -6.03 -16.60
CA THR A 66 -6.92 -4.73 -17.02
C THR A 66 -5.87 -4.08 -17.94
N PRO A 67 -6.04 -4.21 -19.27
CA PRO A 67 -5.07 -3.65 -20.20
C PRO A 67 -5.09 -2.12 -20.15
N VAL A 68 -3.97 -1.54 -20.55
CA VAL A 68 -3.87 -0.09 -20.75
C VAL A 68 -4.64 0.29 -22.01
N GLU A 69 -5.70 1.08 -21.83
CA GLU A 69 -6.51 1.62 -22.92
C GLU A 69 -5.93 2.97 -23.31
N GLN A 70 -5.25 3.04 -24.46
CA GLN A 70 -4.64 4.30 -24.90
C GLN A 70 -5.73 5.32 -25.28
N PRO A 71 -5.60 6.59 -24.85
CA PRO A 71 -6.41 7.69 -25.35
C PRO A 71 -6.35 7.77 -26.88
N VAL A 72 -7.51 7.86 -27.54
CA VAL A 72 -7.62 7.95 -29.01
C VAL A 72 -7.42 9.37 -29.51
N ASP A 73 -7.61 10.35 -28.62
CA ASP A 73 -7.58 11.78 -28.85
C ASP A 73 -6.17 12.39 -28.78
N PHE A 74 -5.15 11.62 -28.40
CA PHE A 74 -3.78 12.11 -28.24
C PHE A 74 -2.74 11.11 -28.75
N GLU A 75 -1.61 11.61 -29.24
CA GLU A 75 -0.43 10.78 -29.51
C GLU A 75 0.30 10.46 -28.21
N VAL A 76 0.30 9.20 -27.82
CA VAL A 76 0.94 8.71 -26.59
C VAL A 76 2.33 8.17 -26.90
N GLY A 77 3.35 8.78 -26.30
CA GLY A 77 4.74 8.29 -26.37
C GLY A 77 5.07 7.27 -25.29
N SER A 78 4.49 7.40 -24.09
CA SER A 78 4.70 6.45 -22.99
C SER A 78 3.53 6.39 -22.01
N ALA A 79 3.44 5.27 -21.27
CA ALA A 79 2.45 5.08 -20.22
C ALA A 79 3.10 4.50 -18.94
N TYR A 80 2.70 5.01 -17.79
CA TYR A 80 3.16 4.56 -16.48
C TYR A 80 1.97 4.07 -15.66
N VAL A 81 2.14 2.98 -14.92
CA VAL A 81 1.06 2.42 -14.10
C VAL A 81 1.53 2.30 -12.66
N THR A 82 0.68 2.76 -11.75
CA THR A 82 0.87 2.56 -10.31
C THR A 82 -0.41 2.03 -9.66
N HIS A 83 -0.25 1.47 -8.48
CA HIS A 83 -1.35 0.92 -7.71
C HIS A 83 -1.23 1.34 -6.24
N GLY A 84 -2.37 1.46 -5.56
CA GLY A 84 -2.46 1.55 -4.11
C GLY A 84 -3.46 0.54 -3.58
N PHE A 85 -3.13 -0.10 -2.46
CA PHE A 85 -3.92 -1.15 -1.85
C PHE A 85 -4.51 -0.71 -0.52
N ALA A 86 -5.83 -0.84 -0.36
CA ALA A 86 -6.53 -0.39 0.83
C ALA A 86 -7.61 -1.38 1.25
N TYR A 87 -8.05 -1.23 2.50
CA TYR A 87 -9.16 -1.99 3.05
C TYR A 87 -10.30 -1.06 3.45
N ASP A 88 -11.45 -1.25 2.80
CA ASP A 88 -12.71 -0.63 3.18
C ASP A 88 -13.33 -1.44 4.33
N ALA A 89 -13.12 -0.97 5.55
CA ALA A 89 -13.60 -1.67 6.74
C ALA A 89 -15.13 -1.63 6.92
N VAL A 90 -15.84 -0.72 6.24
CA VAL A 90 -17.31 -0.63 6.33
C VAL A 90 -17.95 -1.67 5.42
N ASN A 91 -17.44 -1.79 4.20
CA ASN A 91 -17.94 -2.77 3.24
C ASN A 91 -17.20 -4.10 3.33
N ASP A 92 -16.21 -4.22 4.22
CA ASP A 92 -15.36 -5.41 4.40
C ASP A 92 -14.77 -5.86 3.06
N ASP A 93 -14.14 -4.94 2.34
CA ASP A 93 -13.68 -5.16 0.97
C ASP A 93 -12.26 -4.65 0.79
N TYR A 94 -11.39 -5.50 0.27
CA TYR A 94 -10.08 -5.07 -0.20
C TYR A 94 -10.22 -4.41 -1.55
N ARG A 95 -9.68 -3.20 -1.66
CA ARG A 95 -9.76 -2.38 -2.87
C ARG A 95 -8.38 -2.04 -3.37
N VAL A 96 -8.23 -2.03 -4.69
CA VAL A 96 -6.99 -1.59 -5.35
C VAL A 96 -7.33 -0.42 -6.25
N VAL A 97 -6.71 0.72 -6.01
CA VAL A 97 -6.71 1.84 -6.95
C VAL A 97 -5.58 1.61 -7.93
N ARG A 98 -5.88 1.69 -9.22
CA ARG A 98 -4.90 1.63 -10.30
C ARG A 98 -4.93 2.94 -11.05
N VAL A 99 -3.78 3.58 -11.22
CA VAL A 99 -3.66 4.84 -11.97
C VAL A 99 -2.70 4.65 -13.14
N GLU A 100 -3.18 5.03 -14.32
CA GLU A 100 -2.45 5.00 -15.59
C GLU A 100 -2.17 6.42 -16.02
N GLU A 101 -0.90 6.81 -16.02
CA GLU A 101 -0.46 8.10 -16.55
C GLU A 101 -0.04 7.95 -18.01
N PHE A 102 -0.58 8.82 -18.87
CA PHE A 102 -0.23 8.91 -20.27
C PHE A 102 0.62 10.15 -20.52
N ARG A 103 1.70 9.98 -21.29
CA ARG A 103 2.59 11.07 -21.69
C ARG A 103 2.84 11.10 -23.19
N GLY A 104 3.07 12.30 -23.71
CA GLY A 104 3.51 12.54 -25.08
C GLY A 104 4.92 12.01 -25.34
N PHE A 105 5.38 12.11 -26.59
CA PHE A 105 6.75 11.71 -26.98
C PHE A 105 7.85 12.60 -26.38
N ASP A 106 7.50 13.83 -26.04
CA ASP A 106 8.31 14.80 -25.29
C ASP A 106 8.28 14.58 -23.77
N SER A 107 7.61 13.52 -23.31
CA SER A 107 7.36 13.23 -21.90
C SER A 107 6.46 14.25 -21.19
N GLU A 108 5.69 15.06 -21.92
CA GLU A 108 4.66 15.90 -21.32
C GLU A 108 3.49 15.07 -20.81
N TRP A 109 2.97 15.44 -19.64
CA TRP A 109 1.80 14.79 -19.06
C TRP A 109 0.53 15.16 -19.82
N ILE A 110 -0.22 14.15 -20.26
CA ILE A 110 -1.49 14.35 -20.97
C ILE A 110 -2.65 14.21 -19.99
N ARG A 111 -2.75 13.05 -19.34
CA ARG A 111 -3.81 12.73 -18.36
C ARG A 111 -3.42 11.51 -17.53
N SER A 112 -4.08 11.36 -16.39
CA SER A 112 -4.00 10.15 -15.57
C SER A 112 -5.38 9.54 -15.37
N GLU A 113 -5.59 8.30 -15.82
CA GLU A 113 -6.84 7.57 -15.65
C GLU A 113 -6.81 6.69 -14.41
N ALA A 114 -7.94 6.56 -13.73
CA ALA A 114 -8.03 5.75 -12.53
C ALA A 114 -9.12 4.67 -12.62
N LYS A 115 -8.78 3.47 -12.16
CA LYS A 115 -9.68 2.31 -12.05
C LYS A 115 -9.65 1.81 -10.60
N LEU A 116 -10.79 1.34 -10.11
CA LEU A 116 -10.92 0.73 -8.79
C LEU A 116 -11.29 -0.74 -8.94
N TYR A 117 -10.52 -1.60 -8.30
CA TYR A 117 -10.83 -3.02 -8.12
C TYR A 117 -11.51 -3.23 -6.77
N SER A 118 -12.46 -4.16 -6.73
CA SER A 118 -13.09 -4.67 -5.52
C SER A 118 -12.87 -6.19 -5.44
N SER A 119 -12.33 -6.64 -4.31
CA SER A 119 -12.09 -8.07 -4.04
C SER A 119 -13.39 -8.87 -3.95
N LYS A 120 -14.49 -8.25 -3.49
CA LYS A 120 -15.80 -8.90 -3.38
C LYS A 120 -16.46 -9.17 -4.73
N SER A 121 -16.34 -8.24 -5.66
CA SER A 121 -16.93 -8.39 -7.01
C SER A 121 -15.98 -8.99 -8.04
N ASP A 122 -14.69 -9.06 -7.70
CA ASP A 122 -13.59 -9.46 -8.58
C ASP A 122 -13.54 -8.67 -9.90
N LYS A 123 -13.82 -7.37 -9.83
CA LYS A 123 -13.95 -6.53 -11.03
C LYS A 123 -13.27 -5.19 -10.87
N TRP A 124 -12.72 -4.73 -11.98
CA TRP A 124 -12.31 -3.35 -12.17
C TRP A 124 -13.48 -2.52 -12.66
N ARG A 125 -13.55 -1.27 -12.22
CA ARG A 125 -14.39 -0.25 -12.87
C ARG A 125 -13.65 1.08 -12.93
N LYS A 126 -14.03 1.92 -13.89
CA LYS A 126 -13.51 3.27 -14.00
C LYS A 126 -14.06 4.13 -12.86
N ILE A 127 -13.20 4.99 -12.32
CA ILE A 127 -13.56 6.04 -11.35
C ILE A 127 -13.17 7.39 -11.92
N GLN A 128 -13.38 8.46 -11.16
CA GLN A 128 -12.90 9.78 -11.54
C GLN A 128 -11.39 9.73 -11.78
N ASN A 129 -10.96 10.33 -12.89
CA ASN A 129 -9.56 10.41 -13.28
C ASN A 129 -8.70 11.05 -12.19
N PHE A 130 -7.44 10.63 -12.12
CA PHE A 130 -6.47 11.23 -11.20
C PHE A 130 -5.99 12.57 -11.79
N PRO A 131 -6.16 13.70 -11.10
CA PRO A 131 -5.96 15.01 -11.70
C PRO A 131 -4.49 15.47 -11.70
N TYR A 132 -3.54 14.61 -11.33
CA TYR A 132 -2.12 14.97 -11.22
C TYR A 132 -1.21 14.01 -11.97
N GLN A 133 0.03 14.45 -12.16
CA GLN A 133 1.14 13.59 -12.53
C GLN A 133 1.43 12.58 -11.41
N LEU A 134 1.69 11.34 -11.78
CA LEU A 134 2.19 10.30 -10.90
C LEU A 134 3.61 10.67 -10.44
N PRO A 135 3.90 10.60 -9.14
CA PRO A 135 5.27 10.74 -8.66
C PRO A 135 6.11 9.56 -9.17
N TYR A 136 7.35 9.85 -9.56
CA TYR A 136 8.25 8.90 -10.22
C TYR A 136 8.58 7.63 -9.40
N LYS A 137 8.27 7.56 -8.09
CA LYS A 137 8.52 6.40 -7.22
C LYS A 137 7.49 6.27 -6.09
N ARG A 138 7.11 5.03 -5.76
CA ARG A 138 6.28 4.64 -4.59
C ARG A 138 4.96 5.40 -4.46
N ALA A 139 4.39 5.77 -5.61
CA ALA A 139 3.09 6.42 -5.65
C ALA A 139 2.06 5.51 -4.97
N TRP A 140 1.21 6.09 -4.11
CA TRP A 140 0.08 5.41 -3.45
C TRP A 140 0.41 4.38 -2.35
N GLY A 141 1.62 4.41 -1.79
CA GLY A 141 2.02 3.45 -0.76
C GLY A 141 1.41 3.68 0.64
N ALA A 142 1.03 4.92 0.98
CA ALA A 142 0.59 5.27 2.32
C ALA A 142 -0.90 5.00 2.55
N HIS A 143 -1.22 3.79 2.99
CA HIS A 143 -2.56 3.41 3.41
C HIS A 143 -2.78 3.67 4.91
N LEU A 144 -3.74 4.53 5.25
CA LEU A 144 -4.19 4.77 6.62
C LEU A 144 -5.71 4.81 6.70
N ASN A 145 -6.30 3.92 7.50
CA ASN A 145 -7.74 3.89 7.80
C ASN A 145 -8.68 3.84 6.58
N GLY A 146 -8.31 3.12 5.52
CA GLY A 146 -9.10 3.04 4.28
C GLY A 146 -8.90 4.24 3.34
N VAL A 147 -7.90 5.08 3.62
CA VAL A 147 -7.52 6.21 2.77
C VAL A 147 -6.12 5.99 2.24
N LEU A 148 -5.94 6.15 0.93
CA LEU A 148 -4.63 6.13 0.27
C LEU A 148 -4.10 7.53 0.14
N HIS A 149 -2.80 7.72 0.41
CA HIS A 149 -2.15 9.02 0.39
C HIS A 149 -0.93 9.01 -0.51
N THR A 150 -0.70 10.14 -1.17
CA THR A 150 0.51 10.37 -1.95
C THR A 150 0.86 11.84 -2.00
N GLY A 151 2.14 12.16 -2.13
CA GLY A 151 2.57 13.50 -2.53
C GLY A 151 2.25 13.71 -4.01
N VAL A 152 1.72 14.88 -4.35
CA VAL A 152 1.47 15.29 -5.73
C VAL A 152 2.08 16.66 -5.99
N ARG A 153 2.62 16.86 -7.20
CA ARG A 153 3.00 18.19 -7.66
C ARG A 153 1.74 18.96 -8.06
N THR A 154 1.67 20.21 -7.65
CA THR A 154 0.57 21.14 -7.93
C THR A 154 1.10 22.43 -8.51
N GLY A 155 0.30 23.17 -9.27
CA GLY A 155 0.72 24.45 -9.86
C GLY A 155 1.32 24.32 -11.26
N ASP A 156 1.57 25.47 -11.89
CA ASP A 156 1.96 25.57 -13.31
C ASP A 156 3.47 25.59 -13.53
N LEU A 157 3.89 25.45 -14.79
CA LEU A 157 5.28 25.53 -15.25
C LEU A 157 5.96 26.81 -14.72
N GLY A 158 6.85 26.64 -13.74
CA GLY A 158 7.66 27.72 -13.14
C GLY A 158 7.35 28.04 -11.66
N TYR A 159 6.18 27.63 -11.16
CA TYR A 159 5.76 27.80 -9.75
C TYR A 159 5.07 26.53 -9.25
N PHE A 160 5.80 25.43 -9.20
CA PHE A 160 5.29 24.19 -8.63
C PHE A 160 5.24 24.28 -7.11
N ASP A 161 4.13 23.87 -6.51
CA ASP A 161 4.04 23.45 -5.11
C ASP A 161 3.85 21.93 -5.05
N SER A 162 3.72 21.37 -3.85
CA SER A 162 3.33 19.99 -3.65
C SER A 162 2.29 19.90 -2.54
N SER A 163 1.32 19.03 -2.74
CA SER A 163 0.22 18.79 -1.82
C SER A 163 0.17 17.31 -1.42
N ILE A 164 -0.37 17.04 -0.24
CA ILE A 164 -0.72 15.67 0.14
C ILE A 164 -2.11 15.43 -0.43
N TRP A 165 -2.22 14.47 -1.34
CA TRP A 165 -3.49 14.06 -1.90
C TRP A 165 -3.94 12.76 -1.24
N ALA A 166 -5.23 12.69 -0.95
CA ALA A 166 -5.86 11.59 -0.25
C ALA A 166 -7.08 11.07 -1.03
N PHE A 167 -7.27 9.75 -1.04
CA PHE A 167 -8.43 9.08 -1.62
C PHE A 167 -9.03 8.09 -0.65
N ASP A 168 -10.24 8.37 -0.21
CA ASP A 168 -11.02 7.47 0.63
C ASP A 168 -11.64 6.39 -0.27
N VAL A 169 -11.17 5.14 -0.15
CA VAL A 169 -11.64 4.07 -1.04
C VAL A 169 -13.09 3.69 -0.79
N ARG A 170 -13.67 4.04 0.37
CA ARG A 170 -15.07 3.77 0.72
C ARG A 170 -16.01 4.79 0.09
N THR A 171 -15.70 6.08 0.23
CA THR A 171 -16.53 7.16 -0.31
C THR A 171 -16.19 7.52 -1.75
N GLU A 172 -15.02 7.06 -2.23
CA GLU A 172 -14.46 7.33 -3.56
C GLU A 172 -14.25 8.83 -3.81
N GLN A 173 -14.13 9.59 -2.72
CA GLN A 173 -13.84 11.00 -2.75
C GLN A 173 -12.36 11.22 -2.58
N HIS A 174 -11.87 12.24 -3.28
CA HIS A 174 -10.53 12.74 -3.11
C HIS A 174 -10.55 14.09 -2.40
N TYR A 175 -9.50 14.36 -1.65
CA TYR A 175 -9.30 15.64 -0.98
C TYR A 175 -7.80 15.85 -0.73
N THR A 176 -7.44 17.08 -0.37
CA THR A 176 -6.07 17.42 0.03
C THR A 176 -5.97 17.50 1.54
N LEU A 177 -4.79 17.15 2.06
CA LEU A 177 -4.47 17.30 3.48
C LEU A 177 -3.49 18.47 3.67
N PRO A 178 -3.57 19.16 4.82
CA PRO A 178 -2.58 20.17 5.14
C PRO A 178 -1.20 19.53 5.33
N LYS A 179 -0.16 20.26 4.94
CA LYS A 179 1.25 19.90 5.11
C LYS A 179 1.95 20.91 6.03
N PRO A 180 3.13 20.57 6.60
CA PRO A 180 3.94 21.55 7.32
C PRO A 180 4.36 22.70 6.40
N ASP A 181 4.51 23.90 6.97
CA ASP A 181 5.03 25.04 6.22
C ASP A 181 6.53 24.86 5.96
N PHE A 182 6.88 24.80 4.69
CA PHE A 182 8.23 24.55 4.24
C PHE A 182 8.90 25.84 3.79
N THR A 183 10.05 26.15 4.37
CA THR A 183 10.95 27.18 3.83
C THR A 183 11.80 26.60 2.70
N GLY A 184 11.98 27.38 1.62
CA GLY A 184 12.84 27.06 0.48
C GLY A 184 12.14 26.46 -0.74
N THR A 185 12.93 26.13 -1.77
CA THR A 185 12.47 25.66 -3.09
C THR A 185 12.24 24.15 -3.20
N ASP A 186 12.68 23.37 -2.21
CA ASP A 186 12.60 21.91 -2.24
C ASP A 186 11.21 21.48 -1.76
N LEU A 187 10.27 21.34 -2.70
CA LEU A 187 8.85 21.11 -2.43
C LEU A 187 8.45 19.64 -2.52
N GLU A 188 9.33 18.80 -3.06
CA GLU A 188 9.08 17.35 -3.19
C GLU A 188 9.17 16.63 -1.84
N PHE A 189 8.23 15.73 -1.62
CA PHE A 189 8.19 14.82 -0.49
C PHE A 189 7.46 13.53 -0.86
N THR A 190 7.72 12.47 -0.12
CA THR A 190 6.88 11.26 -0.12
C THR A 190 6.05 11.20 1.15
N VAL A 191 4.98 10.41 1.09
CA VAL A 191 4.07 10.18 2.22
C VAL A 191 4.16 8.70 2.57
N GLU A 192 4.26 8.41 3.86
CA GLU A 192 4.39 7.06 4.43
C GLU A 192 3.50 6.95 5.68
N VAL A 193 3.41 5.76 6.27
CA VAL A 193 2.73 5.54 7.56
C VAL A 193 3.71 5.01 8.58
N LEU A 194 3.80 5.68 9.74
CA LEU A 194 4.67 5.28 10.83
C LEU A 194 3.88 5.27 12.14
N GLY A 195 3.77 4.09 12.77
CA GLY A 195 3.07 3.94 14.06
C GLY A 195 1.60 4.38 14.00
N GLY A 196 0.92 4.12 12.89
CA GLY A 196 -0.49 4.51 12.69
C GLY A 196 -0.72 6.00 12.41
N CYS A 197 0.34 6.78 12.23
CA CYS A 197 0.25 8.19 11.85
C CYS A 197 0.76 8.39 10.42
N LEU A 198 0.21 9.38 9.72
CA LEU A 198 0.79 9.84 8.46
C LEU A 198 2.15 10.48 8.72
N CYS A 199 3.08 10.16 7.84
CA CYS A 199 4.43 10.65 7.86
C CYS A 199 4.75 11.31 6.51
N LEU A 200 5.48 12.42 6.56
CA LEU A 200 5.99 13.10 5.39
C LEU A 200 7.52 13.04 5.42
N VAL A 201 8.11 12.50 4.34
CA VAL A 201 9.56 12.41 4.16
C VAL A 201 9.98 13.44 3.13
N ARG A 202 10.73 14.46 3.56
CA ARG A 202 11.15 15.57 2.72
C ARG A 202 12.67 15.57 2.52
N PRO A 203 13.15 15.18 1.33
CA PRO A 203 14.52 15.43 0.93
C PRO A 203 14.81 16.94 0.85
N ARG A 204 16.04 17.32 1.19
CA ARG A 204 16.56 18.68 1.18
C ARG A 204 17.97 18.69 0.58
N LYS A 205 18.39 19.87 0.14
CA LYS A 205 19.78 20.11 -0.28
C LYS A 205 20.82 19.57 0.72
N ARG A 206 21.99 19.20 0.18
CA ARG A 206 23.14 18.65 0.91
C ARG A 206 22.83 17.33 1.62
N TYR A 207 22.04 16.46 0.97
CA TYR A 207 21.68 15.14 1.47
C TYR A 207 21.09 15.22 2.89
N ARG A 208 20.13 16.13 3.11
CA ARG A 208 19.39 16.21 4.37
C ARG A 208 17.95 15.79 4.16
N THR A 209 17.33 15.11 5.12
CA THR A 209 15.96 14.62 5.02
C THR A 209 15.30 14.86 6.34
N ASP A 210 14.23 15.64 6.29
CA ASP A 210 13.35 15.84 7.42
C ASP A 210 12.22 14.82 7.33
N VAL A 211 11.92 14.17 8.45
CA VAL A 211 10.77 13.29 8.60
C VAL A 211 9.81 13.95 9.57
N TRP A 212 8.59 14.21 9.11
CA TRP A 212 7.51 14.83 9.88
C TRP A 212 6.40 13.82 10.12
N ILE A 213 5.73 13.91 11.26
CA ILE A 213 4.61 13.05 11.63
C ILE A 213 3.40 13.90 11.99
N MET A 214 2.24 13.54 11.45
CA MET A 214 0.96 14.17 11.73
C MET A 214 0.35 13.46 12.94
N LYS A 215 0.36 14.11 14.11
CA LYS A 215 -0.12 13.51 15.35
C LYS A 215 -1.64 13.36 15.38
N GLU A 216 -2.34 14.28 14.73
CA GLU A 216 -3.80 14.25 14.60
C GLU A 216 -4.15 14.35 13.11
N TYR A 217 -4.83 13.32 12.60
CA TYR A 217 -5.12 13.22 11.18
C TYR A 217 -5.92 14.42 10.67
N GLY A 218 -5.42 15.08 9.63
CA GLY A 218 -6.04 16.25 9.01
C GLY A 218 -5.81 17.59 9.72
N VAL A 219 -5.14 17.62 10.88
CA VAL A 219 -4.89 18.85 11.64
C VAL A 219 -3.49 19.38 11.32
N LYS A 220 -3.40 20.58 10.72
CA LYS A 220 -2.13 21.19 10.27
C LYS A 220 -1.15 21.39 11.43
N GLU A 221 -1.65 21.88 12.56
CA GLU A 221 -0.86 22.23 13.75
C GLU A 221 -0.29 21.00 14.45
N SER A 222 -0.81 19.81 14.14
CA SER A 222 -0.35 18.53 14.71
C SER A 222 0.91 17.99 14.04
N TRP A 223 1.35 18.59 12.94
CA TRP A 223 2.60 18.21 12.29
C TRP A 223 3.79 18.53 13.17
N THR A 224 4.54 17.50 13.53
CA THR A 224 5.77 17.62 14.33
C THR A 224 6.94 17.00 13.59
N LYS A 225 8.09 17.67 13.61
CA LYS A 225 9.31 17.09 13.04
C LYS A 225 9.78 15.98 13.97
N LEU A 226 9.79 14.74 13.47
CA LEU A 226 10.21 13.58 14.23
C LEU A 226 11.72 13.45 14.27
N LEU A 227 12.37 13.55 13.12
CA LEU A 227 13.82 13.42 12.99
C LEU A 227 14.36 14.13 11.76
N THR A 228 15.68 14.32 11.75
CA THR A 228 16.44 14.77 10.59
C THR A 228 17.62 13.81 10.39
N ILE A 229 17.74 13.25 9.19
CA ILE A 229 18.93 12.51 8.73
C ILE A 229 19.76 13.47 7.90
N ALA A 230 21.07 13.54 8.17
CA ALA A 230 22.01 14.38 7.43
C ALA A 230 23.45 13.88 7.61
N PRO A 231 24.38 14.22 6.71
CA PRO A 231 25.81 14.01 6.91
C PRO A 231 26.32 14.65 8.22
N PRO A 232 27.31 14.05 8.89
CA PRO A 232 28.00 12.80 8.53
C PRO A 232 27.30 11.53 9.05
N LEU A 233 26.10 11.62 9.67
CA LEU A 233 25.42 10.44 10.23
C LEU A 233 25.18 9.36 9.17
N VAL A 234 24.80 9.80 7.98
CA VAL A 234 24.62 8.95 6.80
C VAL A 234 25.22 9.70 5.61
N GLU A 235 26.28 9.15 5.03
CA GLU A 235 26.91 9.72 3.84
C GLU A 235 26.05 9.42 2.60
N ARG A 236 25.82 10.44 1.76
CA ARG A 236 25.18 10.38 0.44
C ARG A 236 24.05 9.36 0.32
N TYR A 237 22.82 9.85 0.39
CA TYR A 237 21.66 9.02 0.15
C TYR A 237 20.73 9.60 -0.90
N ILE A 238 20.00 8.69 -1.52
CA ILE A 238 19.00 8.94 -2.54
C ILE A 238 17.60 8.93 -1.90
N THR A 239 17.34 8.02 -0.95
CA THR A 239 16.02 7.80 -0.34
C THR A 239 16.10 7.33 1.12
N ILE A 240 15.21 7.86 1.96
CA ILE A 240 14.94 7.38 3.32
C ILE A 240 13.46 7.02 3.40
N GLY A 241 13.11 5.90 4.01
CA GLY A 241 11.73 5.50 4.28
C GLY A 241 11.56 5.03 5.72
N PRO A 242 10.80 5.73 6.58
CA PRO A 242 10.52 5.23 7.92
C PRO A 242 9.61 4.01 7.87
N LEU A 243 10.00 2.95 8.57
CA LEU A 243 9.28 1.67 8.58
C LEU A 243 8.52 1.47 9.88
N ALA A 244 9.21 1.45 11.02
CA ALA A 244 8.61 1.08 12.29
C ALA A 244 9.33 1.73 13.49
N TYR A 245 8.61 1.87 14.60
CA TYR A 245 9.25 2.13 15.88
C TYR A 245 9.81 0.84 16.48
N SER A 246 10.89 0.98 17.25
CA SER A 246 11.33 -0.01 18.22
C SER A 246 10.25 -0.24 19.29
N ARG A 247 10.33 -1.36 20.02
CA ARG A 247 9.31 -1.75 21.01
C ARG A 247 9.07 -0.68 22.09
N ASN A 248 10.11 0.03 22.51
CA ASN A 248 10.01 1.10 23.52
C ASN A 248 9.72 2.49 22.91
N GLY A 249 9.60 2.59 21.58
CA GLY A 249 9.36 3.84 20.87
C GLY A 249 10.55 4.81 20.84
N GLU A 250 11.74 4.39 21.26
CA GLU A 250 12.91 5.29 21.38
C GLU A 250 13.74 5.35 20.10
N GLU A 251 13.63 4.33 19.24
CA GLU A 251 14.29 4.26 17.94
C GLU A 251 13.29 4.07 16.80
N VAL A 252 13.65 4.56 15.59
CA VAL A 252 12.92 4.36 14.34
C VAL A 252 13.76 3.53 13.37
N LEU A 253 13.20 2.47 12.82
CA LEU A 253 13.79 1.69 11.74
C LEU A 253 13.54 2.42 10.42
N LEU A 254 14.62 2.66 9.68
CA LEU A 254 14.59 3.33 8.39
C LEU A 254 15.11 2.39 7.31
N ASN A 255 14.41 2.33 6.19
CA ASN A 255 14.97 1.88 4.91
C ASN A 255 15.84 2.99 4.34
N HIS A 256 17.09 2.66 4.04
CA HIS A 256 18.08 3.58 3.51
C HIS A 256 18.55 3.09 2.14
N ASP A 257 18.24 3.88 1.11
CA ASP A 257 18.65 3.66 -0.28
C ASP A 257 18.24 2.32 -0.90
N ASP A 258 17.25 1.63 -0.32
CA ASP A 258 16.86 0.29 -0.72
C ASP A 258 18.03 -0.71 -0.68
N LYS A 259 19.04 -0.43 0.15
CA LYS A 259 20.29 -1.22 0.25
C LYS A 259 20.62 -1.64 1.67
N GLN A 260 20.14 -0.88 2.65
CA GLN A 260 20.39 -1.19 4.05
C GLN A 260 19.25 -0.71 4.93
N LEU A 261 19.16 -1.33 6.11
CA LEU A 261 18.28 -0.90 7.18
C LEU A 261 19.12 -0.25 8.28
N ILE A 262 18.63 0.85 8.86
CA ILE A 262 19.30 1.54 9.96
C ILE A 262 18.30 1.83 11.08
N TRP A 263 18.74 1.73 12.33
CA TRP A 263 18.01 2.31 13.46
C TRP A 263 18.50 3.72 13.73
N TYR A 264 17.56 4.65 13.92
CA TYR A 264 17.82 6.00 14.38
C TYR A 264 17.33 6.15 15.83
N ASP A 265 18.23 6.43 16.78
CA ASP A 265 17.89 6.74 18.17
C ASP A 265 17.36 8.17 18.25
N LEU A 266 16.07 8.33 18.60
CA LEU A 266 15.39 9.62 18.63
C LEU A 266 15.94 10.55 19.73
N ARG A 267 16.49 9.99 20.82
CA ARG A 267 17.03 10.76 21.95
C ARG A 267 18.46 11.18 21.68
N ARG A 268 19.31 10.22 21.30
CA ARG A 268 20.74 10.43 21.06
C ARG A 268 21.04 11.03 19.70
N LYS A 269 20.10 10.94 18.74
CA LYS A 269 20.25 11.38 17.34
C LYS A 269 21.42 10.69 16.64
N THR A 270 21.58 9.40 16.94
CA THR A 270 22.63 8.53 16.41
C THR A 270 22.03 7.43 15.55
N VAL A 271 22.79 6.90 14.61
CA VAL A 271 22.37 5.80 13.75
C VAL A 271 23.19 4.55 14.01
N ARG A 272 22.57 3.39 13.84
CA ARG A 272 23.25 2.09 13.82
C ARG A 272 22.72 1.24 12.68
N ASN A 273 23.62 0.56 11.98
CA ASN A 273 23.24 -0.34 10.89
C ASN A 273 22.53 -1.59 11.42
N VAL A 274 21.59 -2.10 10.64
CA VAL A 274 20.92 -3.38 10.89
C VAL A 274 21.42 -4.38 9.86
N SER A 275 22.09 -5.42 10.34
CA SER A 275 22.52 -6.54 9.53
C SER A 275 21.44 -7.60 9.51
N VAL A 276 21.04 -8.02 8.31
CA VAL A 276 20.09 -9.10 8.09
C VAL A 276 20.69 -10.07 7.07
N ASP A 277 20.90 -11.30 7.49
CA ASP A 277 21.55 -12.30 6.66
C ASP A 277 20.72 -12.66 5.43
N GLY A 278 21.38 -12.63 4.26
CA GLY A 278 20.76 -13.01 3.00
C GLY A 278 19.84 -11.96 2.37
N LEU A 279 19.90 -10.70 2.82
CA LEU A 279 19.34 -9.59 2.05
C LEU A 279 20.04 -9.48 0.68
N PRO A 280 19.28 -9.19 -0.40
CA PRO A 280 19.88 -8.87 -1.69
C PRO A 280 20.59 -7.52 -1.64
N PHE A 281 21.41 -7.22 -2.65
CA PHE A 281 22.11 -5.94 -2.76
C PHE A 281 21.16 -4.74 -2.84
N VAL A 282 20.00 -4.90 -3.50
CA VAL A 282 18.91 -3.92 -3.52
C VAL A 282 17.60 -4.62 -3.15
N PHE A 283 16.82 -4.01 -2.27
CA PHE A 283 15.52 -4.50 -1.83
C PHE A 283 14.55 -3.35 -1.56
N TYR A 284 13.27 -3.63 -1.75
CA TYR A 284 12.20 -2.85 -1.17
C TYR A 284 11.85 -3.41 0.22
N ALA A 285 11.49 -2.54 1.17
CA ALA A 285 11.10 -2.92 2.52
C ALA A 285 9.73 -2.32 2.85
N GLU A 286 8.85 -3.17 3.39
CA GLU A 286 7.47 -2.83 3.76
C GLU A 286 7.12 -3.51 5.08
N VAL A 287 6.39 -2.79 5.94
CA VAL A 287 5.97 -3.33 7.24
C VAL A 287 4.67 -4.09 7.10
N CYS A 288 4.76 -5.42 7.13
CA CYS A 288 3.61 -6.30 7.05
C CYS A 288 3.29 -6.91 8.43
N VAL A 289 2.04 -6.78 8.87
CA VAL A 289 1.56 -7.41 10.12
C VAL A 289 1.27 -8.89 9.87
N ALA A 290 1.61 -9.77 10.81
CA ALA A 290 1.28 -11.19 10.71
C ALA A 290 -0.24 -11.41 10.70
N SER A 291 -0.73 -12.17 9.71
CA SER A 291 -2.16 -12.35 9.48
C SER A 291 -2.47 -13.71 8.87
N LEU A 292 -3.64 -14.26 9.20
CA LEU A 292 -4.19 -15.48 8.60
C LEU A 292 -5.31 -15.19 7.59
N ILE A 293 -5.51 -13.92 7.23
CA ILE A 293 -6.50 -13.52 6.23
C ILE A 293 -6.20 -14.22 4.92
N GLN A 294 -7.19 -14.90 4.36
CA GLN A 294 -7.05 -15.48 3.04
C GLN A 294 -7.33 -14.40 1.99
N PRO A 295 -6.51 -14.28 0.95
CA PRO A 295 -6.89 -13.55 -0.25
C PRO A 295 -7.91 -14.40 -1.00
N ASP A 296 -9.13 -14.52 -0.47
CA ASP A 296 -10.11 -15.51 -0.91
C ASP A 296 -10.62 -15.25 -2.33
N VAL A 297 -10.96 -16.35 -3.01
CA VAL A 297 -11.77 -16.41 -4.22
C VAL A 297 -13.23 -16.52 -3.77
N SER A 298 -14.04 -15.50 -4.03
CA SER A 298 -15.50 -15.64 -3.94
C SER A 298 -15.96 -16.58 -5.07
N GLY A 299 -15.88 -17.89 -4.86
CA GLY A 299 -16.26 -18.91 -5.84
C GLY A 299 -16.43 -20.32 -5.28
N GLU A 300 -15.68 -20.72 -4.25
CA GLU A 300 -15.82 -22.08 -3.70
C GLU A 300 -17.04 -22.26 -2.77
N GLY A 301 -17.64 -21.16 -2.31
CA GLY A 301 -18.84 -21.19 -1.46
C GLY A 301 -20.10 -21.60 -2.21
N ASP A 302 -20.24 -21.24 -3.49
CA ASP A 302 -21.42 -21.62 -4.28
C ASP A 302 -21.32 -23.06 -4.80
N GLU A 303 -20.13 -23.51 -5.22
CA GLU A 303 -19.97 -24.90 -5.67
C GLU A 303 -20.17 -25.90 -4.53
N THR A 304 -19.71 -25.62 -3.30
CA THR A 304 -19.95 -26.53 -2.17
C THR A 304 -21.40 -26.53 -1.69
N GLU A 305 -22.11 -25.40 -1.79
CA GLU A 305 -23.54 -25.33 -1.45
C GLU A 305 -24.40 -26.00 -2.53
N GLU A 306 -24.08 -25.83 -3.81
CA GLU A 306 -24.72 -26.53 -4.94
C GLU A 306 -24.45 -28.04 -4.90
N LEU A 307 -23.20 -28.47 -4.63
CA LEU A 307 -22.85 -29.89 -4.46
C LEU A 307 -23.59 -30.51 -3.27
N ARG A 308 -23.70 -29.79 -2.14
CA ARG A 308 -24.49 -30.23 -0.96
C ARG A 308 -25.99 -30.30 -1.27
N GLN A 309 -26.54 -29.37 -2.05
CA GLN A 309 -27.94 -29.40 -2.47
C GLN A 309 -28.20 -30.53 -3.48
N GLN A 310 -27.27 -30.78 -4.41
CA GLN A 310 -27.34 -31.89 -5.35
C GLN A 310 -27.26 -33.24 -4.64
N GLU A 311 -26.38 -33.42 -3.64
CA GLU A 311 -26.33 -34.63 -2.82
C GLU A 311 -27.60 -34.85 -2.00
N LYS A 312 -28.13 -33.80 -1.34
CA LYS A 312 -29.41 -33.88 -0.63
C LYS A 312 -30.57 -34.28 -1.55
N SER A 313 -30.57 -33.79 -2.79
CA SER A 313 -31.57 -34.16 -3.80
C SER A 313 -31.44 -35.61 -4.28
N ARG A 314 -30.20 -36.10 -4.45
CA ARG A 314 -29.89 -37.49 -4.84
C ARG A 314 -30.27 -38.48 -3.73
N VAL A 315 -30.00 -38.15 -2.48
CA VAL A 315 -30.39 -38.96 -1.31
C VAL A 315 -31.92 -39.03 -1.17
N LYS A 316 -32.64 -37.90 -1.32
CA LYS A 316 -34.12 -37.90 -1.32
C LYS A 316 -34.73 -38.73 -2.46
N LYS A 317 -34.14 -38.70 -3.66
CA LYS A 317 -34.58 -39.52 -4.80
C LYS A 317 -34.34 -41.02 -4.57
N ARG A 318 -33.22 -41.41 -3.92
CA ARG A 318 -32.95 -42.81 -3.56
C ARG A 318 -33.90 -43.35 -2.49
N LEU A 319 -34.21 -42.54 -1.47
CA LEU A 319 -35.17 -42.91 -0.42
C LEU A 319 -36.60 -43.10 -0.95
N ARG A 320 -37.04 -42.28 -1.91
CA ARG A 320 -38.35 -42.44 -2.58
C ARG A 320 -38.44 -43.68 -3.46
N LYS A 321 -37.32 -44.14 -4.05
CA LYS A 321 -37.26 -45.40 -4.83
C LYS A 321 -37.24 -46.66 -3.95
N CYS A 322 -36.71 -46.59 -2.73
CA CYS A 322 -36.75 -47.72 -1.79
C CYS A 322 -38.11 -47.86 -1.09
N GLY A 323 -38.83 -46.75 -0.88
CA GLY A 323 -40.18 -46.79 -0.30
C GLY A 323 -41.28 -47.32 -1.23
N SER A 324 -41.02 -47.47 -2.53
CA SER A 324 -41.99 -47.98 -3.51
C SER A 324 -41.79 -49.47 -3.87
N MET A 325 -40.92 -50.19 -3.15
CA MET A 325 -40.66 -51.63 -3.34
C MET A 325 -41.14 -52.49 -2.16
N THR A 326 -41.93 -51.92 -1.25
CA THR A 326 -42.65 -52.67 -0.20
C THR A 326 -44.13 -52.31 -0.27
N SER A 327 -44.81 -52.95 -1.21
CA SER A 327 -46.27 -53.05 -1.29
C SER A 327 -46.64 -54.52 -1.27
#